data_AF-A0A392S381-F1
#
_entry.id   AF-A0A392S381-F1
#
_cell.length_a   1.000
_cell.length_b   1.000
_cell.length_c   1.000
_cell.angle_alpha   90.00
_cell.angle_beta   90.00
_cell.angle_gamma   90.00
#
_symmetry.space_group_name_H-M   'P 1'
#
loop_
_entity.id
_entity.type
_entity.pdbx_description
1 polymer ?
#
loop_
_entity_poly.entity_id
_entity_poly.type
_entity_poly.pdbx_seq_one_letter_code
_entity_poly.pdbx_strand_id
1 'polypeptide(L)' 'GCDASILLNDTSTIVSEQGALPNNNTIRGLDVVNRIKTALESACPKTVSCADILALAAEISSVL' A
#
# COMPACT_ATOMS: atom_id res chain seq x y z
N GLY A 1 3.94 -4.13 11.23
CA GLY A 1 5.25 -3.44 11.15
C GLY A 1 5.20 -2.51 9.95
N CYS A 2 6.32 -2.24 9.27
CA CYS A 2 6.31 -1.62 7.93
C CYS A 2 6.34 -2.73 6.86
N ASP A 3 5.30 -3.53 6.81
CA ASP A 3 5.19 -4.79 6.05
C ASP A 3 4.05 -4.77 5.02
N ALA A 4 3.43 -3.60 4.82
CA ALA A 4 2.30 -3.39 3.93
C ALA A 4 1.03 -4.19 4.27
N SER A 5 0.90 -4.70 5.51
CA SER A 5 -0.29 -5.42 5.96
C SER A 5 -1.59 -4.62 5.80
N ILE A 6 -1.52 -3.30 5.98
CA ILE A 6 -2.63 -2.34 5.78
C ILE A 6 -3.22 -2.36 4.36
N LEU A 7 -2.47 -2.80 3.35
CA LEU A 7 -2.93 -2.86 1.96
C LEU A 7 -3.77 -4.11 1.65
N LEU A 8 -3.85 -5.06 2.57
CA LEU A 8 -4.61 -6.29 2.37
C LEU A 8 -6.10 -6.03 2.54
N ASN A 9 -6.89 -6.46 1.55
CA ASN A 9 -8.35 -6.44 1.62
C ASN A 9 -8.86 -7.63 2.43
N ASP A 10 -10.12 -7.56 2.86
CA ASP A 10 -10.80 -8.67 3.51
C ASP A 10 -10.83 -9.91 2.60
N THR A 11 -10.57 -11.07 3.20
CA THR A 11 -10.71 -12.38 2.57
C THR A 11 -11.32 -13.37 3.58
N SER A 12 -11.54 -14.62 3.19
CA SER A 12 -12.01 -15.66 4.11
C SER A 12 -11.06 -15.93 5.30
N THR A 13 -9.80 -15.53 5.18
CA THR A 13 -8.75 -15.80 6.18
C THR A 13 -8.10 -14.54 6.75
N ILE A 14 -8.43 -13.35 6.22
CA ILE A 14 -7.83 -12.08 6.61
C ILE A 14 -8.95 -11.11 6.94
N VAL A 15 -8.92 -10.60 8.17
CA VAL A 15 -9.67 -9.41 8.56
C VAL A 15 -8.75 -8.21 8.31
N SER A 16 -9.16 -7.34 7.40
CA SER A 16 -8.39 -6.20 6.94
C SER A 16 -8.22 -5.15 8.03
N GLU A 17 -7.00 -4.64 8.15
CA GLU A 17 -6.72 -3.47 8.98
C GLU A 17 -7.45 -2.21 8.47
N GLN A 18 -7.89 -2.18 7.21
CA GLN A 18 -8.64 -1.05 6.63
C GLN A 18 -9.98 -0.85 7.35
N GLY A 19 -10.59 -1.92 7.88
CA GLY A 19 -11.83 -1.87 8.65
C GLY A 19 -11.67 -1.48 10.12
N ALA A 20 -10.43 -1.38 10.62
CA ALA A 20 -10.18 -1.00 12.01
C ALA A 20 -10.67 0.43 12.29
N LEU A 21 -11.13 0.69 13.52
CA LEU A 21 -11.65 2.01 13.95
C LEU A 21 -10.80 3.23 13.49
N PRO A 22 -9.45 3.23 13.63
CA PRO A 22 -8.66 4.39 13.19
C PRO A 22 -8.53 4.53 11.66
N ASN A 23 -8.83 3.48 10.89
CA ASN A 23 -8.60 3.43 9.45
C ASN A 23 -9.89 3.57 8.64
N ASN A 24 -10.99 3.02 9.16
CA ASN A 24 -12.27 2.96 8.47
C ASN A 24 -12.77 4.38 8.13
N ASN A 25 -13.08 4.61 6.85
CA ASN A 25 -13.44 5.92 6.28
C ASN A 25 -12.41 7.05 6.52
N THR A 26 -11.15 6.71 6.82
CA THR A 26 -10.10 7.69 7.16
C THR A 26 -8.89 7.60 6.24
N ILE A 27 -8.34 6.39 6.04
CA ILE A 27 -7.20 6.19 5.14
C ILE A 27 -7.64 6.37 3.68
N ARG A 28 -6.71 6.81 2.83
CA ARG A 28 -6.95 7.15 1.43
C ARG A 28 -5.70 6.93 0.57
N GLY A 29 -5.87 6.92 -0.76
CA GLY A 29 -4.76 6.81 -1.71
C GLY A 29 -4.32 5.37 -2.05
N LEU A 30 -5.09 4.35 -1.66
CA LEU A 30 -4.79 2.95 -2.00
C LEU A 30 -4.78 2.70 -3.52
N ASP A 31 -5.59 3.44 -4.27
CA ASP A 31 -5.63 3.42 -5.73
C ASP A 31 -4.32 3.94 -6.36
N VAL A 32 -3.72 4.97 -5.78
CA VAL A 32 -2.43 5.52 -6.21
C VAL A 32 -1.32 4.49 -5.98
N VAL A 33 -1.33 3.82 -4.83
CA VAL A 33 -0.38 2.73 -4.52
C VAL A 33 -0.49 1.59 -5.54
N ASN A 34 -1.71 1.20 -5.91
CA ASN A 34 -1.94 0.18 -6.94
C ASN A 34 -1.41 0.60 -8.32
N ARG A 35 -1.56 1.88 -8.69
CA ARG A 35 -1.01 2.41 -9.94
C ARG A 35 0.52 2.39 -9.96
N ILE A 36 1.17 2.77 -8.85
CA ILE A 36 2.63 2.68 -8.71
C ILE A 36 3.08 1.23 -8.86
N LYS A 37 2.45 0.30 -8.13
CA LYS A 37 2.80 -1.13 -8.22
C LYS A 37 2.61 -1.69 -9.63
N THR A 38 1.53 -1.33 -10.31
CA THR A 38 1.25 -1.76 -11.69
C THR A 38 2.32 -1.28 -12.67
N ALA A 39 2.73 0.00 -12.55
CA ALA A 39 3.80 0.55 -13.37
C ALA A 39 5.15 -0.14 -13.09
N LEU A 40 5.46 -0.38 -11.81
CA LEU A 40 6.69 -1.08 -11.42
C LEU A 40 6.70 -2.53 -11.88
N GLU A 41 5.63 -3.29 -11.75
CA GLU A 41 5.57 -4.68 -12.25
C GLU A 41 5.71 -4.76 -13.77
N SER A 42 5.31 -3.71 -14.50
CA SER A 42 5.51 -3.63 -15.95
C SER A 42 6.98 -3.41 -16.33
N ALA A 43 7.75 -2.72 -15.47
CA ALA A 43 9.15 -2.41 -15.70
C ALA A 43 10.11 -3.44 -15.09
N CYS A 44 9.80 -3.94 -13.90
CA CYS A 44 10.59 -4.87 -13.10
C CYS A 44 9.69 -5.88 -12.36
N PRO A 45 9.26 -6.96 -13.04
CA PRO A 45 8.36 -7.96 -12.46
C PRO A 45 8.89 -8.55 -11.16
N LYS A 46 8.02 -8.68 -10.15
CA LYS A 46 8.25 -9.34 -8.84
C LYS A 46 9.51 -8.86 -8.11
N THR A 47 9.95 -7.63 -8.36
CA THR A 47 11.22 -7.12 -7.81
C THR A 47 11.00 -6.18 -6.61
N VAL A 48 10.06 -5.23 -6.72
CA VAL A 48 9.86 -4.21 -5.69
C VAL A 48 8.71 -4.60 -4.75
N SER A 49 8.95 -4.55 -3.43
CA SER A 49 7.92 -4.89 -2.43
C SER A 49 6.90 -3.74 -2.25
N CYS A 50 5.68 -4.06 -1.81
CA CYS A 50 4.69 -3.03 -1.49
C CYS A 50 5.09 -2.19 -0.26
N ALA A 51 5.87 -2.76 0.66
CA ALA A 51 6.38 -2.05 1.82
C ALA A 51 7.36 -0.94 1.42
N ASP A 52 8.28 -1.23 0.51
CA ASP A 52 9.25 -0.24 0.00
C ASP A 52 8.56 0.86 -0.81
N ILE A 53 7.49 0.53 -1.56
CA ILE A 53 6.68 1.53 -2.26
C ILE A 53 6.10 2.55 -1.28
N LEU A 54 5.53 2.11 -0.15
CA LEU A 54 4.97 3.01 0.85
C LEU A 54 6.05 3.87 1.50
N ALA A 55 7.21 3.29 1.82
CA ALA A 55 8.34 4.02 2.42
C ALA A 55 8.86 5.13 1.48
N LEU A 56 9.10 4.80 0.22
CA LEU A 56 9.57 5.77 -0.78
C LEU A 56 8.51 6.81 -1.13
N ALA A 57 7.24 6.42 -1.24
CA ALA A 57 6.15 7.37 -1.48
C ALA A 57 6.03 8.41 -0.35
N ALA A 58 6.22 8.00 0.91
CA ALA A 58 6.22 8.91 2.05
C ALA A 58 7.40 9.90 2.01
N GLU A 59 8.60 9.44 1.66
CA GLU A 59 9.78 10.30 1.49
C GLU A 59 9.56 11.34 0.38
N ILE A 60 9.15 10.89 -0.80
CA ILE A 60 8.86 11.78 -1.95
C ILE A 60 7.77 12.80 -1.61
N SER A 61 6.73 12.38 -0.86
CA SER A 61 5.63 13.28 -0.46
C SER A 61 6.07 14.40 0.49
N SER A 62 7.20 14.27 1.17
CA SER A 62 7.78 15.35 1.98
C SER A 62 8.67 16.30 1.17
N VAL A 63 9.15 15.85 0.02
CA VAL A 63 10.03 16.63 -0.87
C VAL A 63 9.21 17.48 -1.85
N LEU A 64 8.05 16.97 -2.26
CA LEU A 64 7.14 17.61 -3.21
C LEU A 64 6.17 18.58 -2.52
#